data_AF-A0A517VI93-F1
#
_entry.id   AF-A0A517VI93-F1
#
_cell.length_a   1.000
_cell.length_b   1.000
_cell.length_c   1.000
_cell.angle_alpha   90.00
_cell.angle_beta   90.00
_cell.angle_gamma   90.00
#
_symmetry.space_group_name_H-M   'P 1'
#
loop_
_entity.id
_entity.type
_entity.pdbx_description
1 polymer ?
#
loop_
_entity_poly.entity_id
_entity_poly.type
_entity_poly.pdbx_seq_one_letter_code
_entity_poly.pdbx_strand_id
1 'polypeptide(L)'
;MEAGQDAPQPDPQTPQIDSLSEQGSESDRQEERTRIAAEVERQEAQLIAQWDAEKIQHMAELETELLEKEELVERLTEQLTQVAERLERSQHTSHELKAADNHRIQELESIRREEEALIAALKDRLSQVAEQLERSQQNQHELTESDLQRLQELETELREKETLVSTLTARLSELAEQLKVTQREKEELSAADQQRILELQTELEEKEQLVVILTERLEQVAEQLDRRHRTGADRGMTISNGIPPEVIEEQQKLTQDLHSLLEQWQGMETESALTQIQLQIAELKQVVQAGFEKSPAAPQPASLVDYLSSPTVPGTEESEVHEAETVEEESQASEPEETNPGEVDADSTVSGWEAMKQKLMSGQGVDVSMDLARKDAPKPKPQVKPETPASLLLKSEPADSVGRTLASYKPPIPEAPSEIDEESASPDQLVAAIRERDQYISALIKRLREAETAVIPVNWDQLNNAPAELLEQLQTLHHDLEHSLGLAEVEISIERARLSRTQSMLQSREEQIRKKEKQLGLNLERSEQEEVPAEKPLNDDQKKRWLGFLN
;
A
#
# COMPACT_ATOMS: atom_id res chain seq x y z
N MET A 1 -85.86 -11.04 72.09
CA MET A 1 -85.80 -12.42 72.59
C MET A 1 -85.53 -12.29 74.08
N GLU A 2 -86.58 -11.91 74.82
CA GLU A 2 -87.48 -12.80 75.63
C GLU A 2 -86.81 -13.08 76.99
N ALA A 3 -87.21 -12.48 78.12
CA ALA A 3 -88.48 -12.52 78.87
C ALA A 3 -88.65 -13.81 79.71
N GLY A 4 -88.89 -13.63 81.01
CA GLY A 4 -89.11 -14.67 82.04
C GLY A 4 -88.22 -14.39 83.26
N GLN A 5 -88.60 -13.63 84.28
CA GLN A 5 -89.84 -13.67 85.09
C GLN A 5 -90.18 -15.08 85.54
N ASP A 6 -89.63 -15.48 86.68
CA ASP A 6 -90.25 -16.47 87.56
C ASP A 6 -89.86 -16.19 89.01
N ALA A 7 -90.84 -15.74 89.78
CA ALA A 7 -90.81 -15.66 91.23
C ALA A 7 -92.10 -16.35 91.71
N PRO A 8 -92.03 -17.24 92.70
CA PRO A 8 -93.14 -17.35 93.63
C PRO A 8 -92.70 -17.44 95.10
N GLN A 9 -93.33 -16.59 95.91
CA GLN A 9 -93.94 -16.82 97.23
C GLN A 9 -93.22 -17.68 98.28
N PRO A 10 -93.06 -17.12 99.50
CA PRO A 10 -93.35 -17.83 100.74
C PRO A 10 -94.68 -17.36 101.35
N ASP A 11 -95.56 -18.32 101.61
CA ASP A 11 -96.80 -18.19 102.38
C ASP A 11 -96.52 -17.68 103.81
N PRO A 12 -97.33 -16.74 104.33
CA PRO A 12 -97.27 -16.33 105.72
C PRO A 12 -98.46 -16.89 106.52
N GLN A 13 -98.27 -17.06 107.84
CA GLN A 13 -99.30 -17.18 108.89
C GLN A 13 -100.01 -18.54 108.97
N THR A 14 -100.34 -19.16 110.11
CA THR A 14 -100.27 -18.89 111.57
C THR A 14 -100.86 -20.15 112.23
N PRO A 15 -100.32 -20.68 113.34
CA PRO A 15 -101.03 -21.71 114.11
C PRO A 15 -102.19 -21.10 114.93
N GLN A 16 -103.39 -21.67 114.76
CA GLN A 16 -104.55 -21.50 115.64
C GLN A 16 -104.22 -21.95 117.06
N ILE A 17 -104.46 -21.09 118.06
CA ILE A 17 -104.53 -21.49 119.47
C ILE A 17 -105.92 -21.09 119.98
N ASP A 18 -106.80 -22.08 120.09
CA ASP A 18 -108.06 -22.01 120.81
C ASP A 18 -107.80 -22.11 122.33
N SER A 19 -107.89 -20.97 123.01
CA SER A 19 -108.88 -20.64 124.03
C SER A 19 -109.41 -21.72 125.01
N LEU A 20 -109.32 -21.35 126.31
CA LEU A 20 -110.18 -21.68 127.48
C LEU A 20 -109.75 -22.93 128.31
N SER A 21 -109.63 -22.91 129.65
CA SER A 21 -110.31 -22.10 130.68
C SER A 21 -109.51 -22.09 131.99
N GLU A 22 -109.29 -20.91 132.61
CA GLU A 22 -108.90 -20.82 134.03
C GLU A 22 -109.68 -19.71 134.76
N GLN A 23 -110.54 -20.15 135.70
CA GLN A 23 -111.12 -19.35 136.78
C GLN A 23 -110.03 -19.08 137.82
N GLY A 24 -109.75 -17.82 138.13
CA GLY A 24 -108.78 -17.45 139.17
C GLY A 24 -108.88 -15.98 139.57
N SER A 25 -108.72 -15.70 140.87
CA SER A 25 -108.90 -14.43 141.58
C SER A 25 -108.37 -13.16 140.90
N GLU A 26 -109.20 -12.12 140.87
CA GLU A 26 -108.96 -10.80 140.25
C GLU A 26 -107.99 -9.87 141.01
N SER A 27 -107.41 -10.27 142.15
CA SER A 27 -106.54 -9.40 142.95
C SER A 27 -105.04 -9.66 142.78
N ASP A 28 -104.64 -10.81 142.23
CA ASP A 28 -103.23 -11.15 141.91
C ASP A 28 -102.89 -10.91 140.41
N ARG A 29 -103.91 -10.74 139.55
CA ARG A 29 -103.77 -10.50 138.10
C ARG A 29 -103.23 -9.12 137.74
N GLN A 30 -103.22 -8.15 138.65
CA GLN A 30 -102.81 -6.78 138.32
C GLN A 30 -101.30 -6.55 138.49
N GLU A 31 -100.64 -7.20 139.46
CA GLU A 31 -99.18 -7.23 139.56
C GLU A 31 -98.56 -8.17 138.52
N GLU A 32 -99.21 -9.31 138.24
CA GLU A 32 -98.78 -10.23 137.19
C GLU A 32 -98.93 -9.61 135.80
N ARG A 33 -99.97 -8.79 135.53
CA ARG A 33 -100.06 -8.00 134.30
C ARG A 33 -98.94 -6.96 134.15
N THR A 34 -98.45 -6.36 135.23
CA THR A 34 -97.31 -5.42 135.15
C THR A 34 -95.97 -6.12 134.99
N ARG A 35 -95.80 -7.33 135.56
CA ARG A 35 -94.63 -8.18 135.31
C ARG A 35 -94.64 -8.76 133.90
N ILE A 36 -95.77 -9.29 133.45
CA ILE A 36 -95.97 -9.77 132.08
C ILE A 36 -95.81 -8.61 131.09
N ALA A 37 -96.33 -7.41 131.37
CA ALA A 37 -96.10 -6.25 130.50
C ALA A 37 -94.63 -5.82 130.46
N ALA A 38 -93.92 -5.79 131.59
CA ALA A 38 -92.49 -5.47 131.63
C ALA A 38 -91.60 -6.58 131.02
N GLU A 39 -92.07 -7.83 131.04
CA GLU A 39 -91.40 -8.98 130.44
C GLU A 39 -91.67 -9.07 128.95
N VAL A 40 -92.88 -8.74 128.50
CA VAL A 40 -93.23 -8.52 127.09
C VAL A 40 -92.47 -7.32 126.54
N GLU A 41 -92.38 -6.20 127.25
CA GLU A 41 -91.59 -5.03 126.82
C GLU A 41 -90.09 -5.35 126.78
N ARG A 42 -89.58 -6.19 127.69
CA ARG A 42 -88.21 -6.74 127.58
C ARG A 42 -88.04 -7.68 126.39
N GLN A 43 -88.99 -8.56 126.13
CA GLN A 43 -88.96 -9.48 125.00
C GLN A 43 -89.07 -8.71 123.67
N GLU A 44 -89.92 -7.71 123.59
CA GLU A 44 -90.05 -6.80 122.44
C GLU A 44 -88.77 -5.98 122.27
N ALA A 45 -88.20 -5.41 123.32
CA ALA A 45 -86.92 -4.71 123.25
C ALA A 45 -85.76 -5.65 122.86
N GLN A 46 -85.78 -6.90 123.31
CA GLN A 46 -84.80 -7.92 122.90
C GLN A 46 -84.98 -8.31 121.43
N LEU A 47 -86.21 -8.47 120.95
CA LEU A 47 -86.50 -8.76 119.55
C LEU A 47 -86.13 -7.58 118.65
N ILE A 48 -86.41 -6.34 119.06
CA ILE A 48 -86.00 -5.13 118.35
C ILE A 48 -84.47 -5.03 118.32
N ALA A 49 -83.79 -5.25 119.45
CA ALA A 49 -82.34 -5.22 119.51
C ALA A 49 -81.69 -6.36 118.70
N GLN A 50 -82.30 -7.56 118.68
CA GLN A 50 -81.86 -8.67 117.82
C GLN A 50 -82.06 -8.32 116.36
N TRP A 51 -83.22 -7.80 115.99
CA TRP A 51 -83.52 -7.39 114.61
C TRP A 51 -82.60 -6.25 114.14
N ASP A 52 -82.36 -5.25 114.99
CA ASP A 52 -81.40 -4.17 114.70
C ASP A 52 -79.98 -4.70 114.59
N ALA A 53 -79.57 -5.66 115.44
CA ALA A 53 -78.26 -6.30 115.35
C ALA A 53 -78.11 -7.13 114.07
N GLU A 54 -79.10 -7.94 113.70
CA GLU A 54 -79.15 -8.70 112.44
C GLU A 54 -79.11 -7.75 111.23
N LYS A 55 -79.84 -6.63 111.29
CA LYS A 55 -79.84 -5.62 110.24
C LYS A 55 -78.47 -4.93 110.12
N ILE A 56 -77.83 -4.58 111.23
CA ILE A 56 -76.48 -4.00 111.23
C ILE A 56 -75.47 -5.01 110.69
N GLN A 57 -75.57 -6.29 111.09
CA GLN A 57 -74.73 -7.37 110.56
C GLN A 57 -74.91 -7.52 109.05
N HIS A 58 -76.15 -7.59 108.56
CA HIS A 58 -76.44 -7.69 107.15
C HIS A 58 -75.97 -6.45 106.36
N MET A 59 -76.09 -5.24 106.92
CA MET A 59 -75.53 -4.03 106.31
C MET A 59 -74.01 -4.07 106.24
N ALA A 60 -73.34 -4.53 107.30
CA ALA A 60 -71.88 -4.69 107.30
C ALA A 60 -71.43 -5.76 106.30
N GLU A 61 -72.15 -6.88 106.19
CA GLU A 61 -71.90 -7.92 105.18
C GLU A 61 -72.05 -7.34 103.76
N LEU A 62 -73.13 -6.59 103.49
CA LEU A 62 -73.31 -5.90 102.21
C LEU A 62 -72.21 -4.88 101.92
N GLU A 63 -71.75 -4.12 102.93
CA GLU A 63 -70.63 -3.19 102.79
C GLU A 63 -69.33 -3.93 102.44
N THR A 64 -69.04 -5.07 103.09
CA THR A 64 -67.88 -5.89 102.75
C THR A 64 -67.98 -6.48 101.35
N GLU A 65 -69.14 -6.98 100.94
CA GLU A 65 -69.35 -7.45 99.57
C GLU A 65 -69.21 -6.33 98.53
N LEU A 66 -69.65 -5.12 98.86
CA LEU A 66 -69.53 -3.96 97.98
C LEU A 66 -68.05 -3.59 97.81
N LEU A 67 -67.27 -3.54 98.90
CA LEU A 67 -65.83 -3.33 98.85
C LEU A 67 -65.10 -4.41 98.06
N GLU A 68 -65.45 -5.69 98.25
CA GLU A 68 -64.86 -6.79 97.47
C GLU A 68 -65.18 -6.67 95.96
N LYS A 69 -66.41 -6.24 95.62
CA LYS A 69 -66.81 -5.97 94.23
C LYS A 69 -66.10 -4.75 93.66
N GLU A 70 -65.90 -3.69 94.44
CA GLU A 70 -65.11 -2.52 94.05
C GLU A 70 -63.66 -2.90 93.76
N GLU A 71 -63.01 -3.65 94.66
CA GLU A 71 -61.65 -4.16 94.44
C GLU A 71 -61.57 -5.05 93.18
N LEU A 72 -62.59 -5.89 92.94
CA LEU A 72 -62.66 -6.72 91.74
C LEU A 72 -62.79 -5.87 90.48
N VAL A 73 -63.62 -4.82 90.50
CA VAL A 73 -63.76 -3.87 89.39
C VAL A 73 -62.43 -3.15 89.14
N GLU A 74 -61.75 -2.68 90.18
CA GLU A 74 -60.43 -2.05 90.05
C GLU A 74 -59.43 -3.01 89.39
N ARG A 75 -59.33 -4.26 89.87
CA ARG A 75 -58.45 -5.29 89.26
C ARG A 75 -58.81 -5.58 87.80
N LEU A 76 -60.09 -5.65 87.47
CA LEU A 76 -60.53 -5.86 86.08
C LEU A 76 -60.21 -4.66 85.20
N THR A 77 -60.37 -3.43 85.69
CA THR A 77 -60.01 -2.21 84.96
C THR A 77 -58.51 -2.12 84.73
N GLU A 78 -57.69 -2.50 85.71
CA GLU A 78 -56.24 -2.58 85.57
C GLU A 78 -55.85 -3.65 84.53
N GLN A 79 -56.46 -4.83 84.57
CA GLN A 79 -56.23 -5.89 83.58
C GLN A 79 -56.63 -5.44 82.16
N LEU A 80 -57.78 -4.78 81.99
CA LEU A 80 -58.20 -4.24 80.70
C LEU A 80 -57.24 -3.17 80.19
N THR A 81 -56.75 -2.31 81.07
CA THR A 81 -55.74 -1.29 80.72
C THR A 81 -54.42 -1.93 80.30
N GLN A 82 -53.95 -2.95 81.03
CA GLN A 82 -52.74 -3.71 80.68
C GLN A 82 -52.89 -4.43 79.33
N VAL A 83 -54.06 -5.00 79.03
CA VAL A 83 -54.34 -5.65 77.73
C VAL A 83 -54.38 -4.61 76.61
N ALA A 84 -55.00 -3.45 76.84
CA ALA A 84 -55.02 -2.35 75.88
C ALA A 84 -53.61 -1.84 75.57
N GLU A 85 -52.77 -1.59 76.59
CA GLU A 85 -51.38 -1.18 76.39
C GLU A 85 -50.55 -2.25 75.65
N ARG A 86 -50.75 -3.53 75.96
CA ARG A 86 -50.07 -4.63 75.24
C ARG A 86 -50.52 -4.70 73.78
N LEU A 87 -51.81 -4.49 73.51
CA LEU A 87 -52.35 -4.47 72.16
C LEU A 87 -51.80 -3.26 71.38
N GLU A 88 -51.76 -2.07 71.97
CA GLU A 88 -51.19 -0.87 71.35
C GLU A 88 -49.70 -1.04 71.06
N ARG A 89 -48.91 -1.54 72.03
CA ARG A 89 -47.49 -1.85 71.82
C ARG A 89 -47.30 -2.90 70.72
N SER A 90 -48.15 -3.93 70.67
CA SER A 90 -48.12 -4.93 69.59
C SER A 90 -48.49 -4.35 68.23
N GLN A 91 -49.44 -3.41 68.18
CA GLN A 91 -49.80 -2.73 66.94
C GLN A 91 -48.70 -1.79 66.47
N HIS A 92 -48.08 -1.02 67.38
CA HIS A 92 -46.96 -0.14 67.04
C HIS A 92 -45.76 -0.92 66.53
N THR A 93 -45.35 -2.00 67.21
CA THR A 93 -44.25 -2.85 66.71
C THR A 93 -44.61 -3.50 65.37
N SER A 94 -45.87 -3.91 65.15
CA SER A 94 -46.31 -4.40 63.84
C SER A 94 -46.26 -3.33 62.75
N HIS A 95 -46.64 -2.09 63.05
CA HIS A 95 -46.56 -0.97 62.10
C HIS A 95 -45.11 -0.57 61.81
N GLU A 96 -44.23 -0.54 62.80
CA GLU A 96 -42.80 -0.29 62.64
C GLU A 96 -42.14 -1.37 61.78
N LEU A 97 -42.44 -2.66 62.03
CA LEU A 97 -41.95 -3.76 61.19
C LEU A 97 -42.44 -3.64 59.75
N LYS A 98 -43.73 -3.35 59.54
CA LYS A 98 -44.27 -3.12 58.17
C LYS A 98 -43.61 -1.92 57.49
N ALA A 99 -43.31 -0.85 58.22
CA ALA A 99 -42.63 0.31 57.68
C ALA A 99 -41.18 -0.02 57.30
N ALA A 100 -40.46 -0.78 58.14
CA ALA A 100 -39.12 -1.26 57.85
C ALA A 100 -39.09 -2.20 56.64
N ASP A 101 -40.04 -3.14 56.54
CA ASP A 101 -40.17 -4.05 55.39
C ASP A 101 -40.49 -3.27 54.11
N ASN A 102 -41.38 -2.28 54.16
CA ASN A 102 -41.68 -1.42 53.02
C ASN A 102 -40.45 -0.61 52.56
N HIS A 103 -39.66 -0.07 53.49
CA HIS A 103 -38.41 0.60 53.17
C HIS A 103 -37.42 -0.36 52.50
N ARG A 104 -37.30 -1.58 53.05
CA ARG A 104 -36.43 -2.61 52.48
C ARG A 104 -36.86 -3.04 51.08
N ILE A 105 -38.17 -3.17 50.83
CA ILE A 105 -38.72 -3.45 49.49
C ILE A 105 -38.36 -2.32 48.52
N GLN A 106 -38.50 -1.06 48.94
CA GLN A 106 -38.14 0.09 48.10
C GLN A 106 -36.65 0.14 47.76
N GLU A 107 -35.77 -0.17 48.72
CA GLU A 107 -34.33 -0.30 48.47
C GLU A 107 -34.03 -1.40 47.44
N LEU A 108 -34.63 -2.58 47.61
CA LEU A 108 -34.44 -3.70 46.69
C LEU A 108 -34.98 -3.39 45.29
N GLU A 109 -36.10 -2.66 45.18
CA GLU A 109 -36.59 -2.18 43.90
C GLU A 109 -35.66 -1.14 43.26
N SER A 110 -35.05 -0.25 44.04
CA SER A 110 -34.04 0.69 43.53
C SER A 110 -32.84 -0.05 42.95
N ILE A 111 -32.28 -0.99 43.73
CA ILE A 111 -31.15 -1.83 43.29
C ILE A 111 -31.51 -2.59 42.03
N ARG A 112 -32.69 -3.20 41.97
CA ARG A 112 -33.16 -3.93 40.78
C ARG A 112 -33.26 -3.03 39.55
N ARG A 113 -33.77 -1.79 39.68
CA ARG A 113 -33.83 -0.83 38.55
C ARG A 113 -32.44 -0.44 38.07
N GLU A 114 -31.49 -0.24 39.00
CA GLU A 114 -30.09 0.05 38.66
C GLU A 114 -29.43 -1.14 37.94
N GLU A 115 -29.65 -2.37 38.41
CA GLU A 115 -29.18 -3.59 37.74
C GLU A 115 -29.77 -3.76 36.34
N GLU A 116 -31.09 -3.54 36.17
CA GLU A 116 -31.76 -3.59 34.87
C GLU A 116 -31.20 -2.53 33.90
N ALA A 117 -30.89 -1.32 34.39
CA ALA A 117 -30.25 -0.26 33.61
C ALA A 117 -28.81 -0.62 33.19
N LEU A 118 -28.02 -1.22 34.09
CA LEU A 118 -26.67 -1.69 33.77
C LEU A 118 -26.70 -2.83 32.74
N ILE A 119 -27.64 -3.77 32.86
CA ILE A 119 -27.82 -4.85 31.88
C ILE A 119 -28.19 -4.28 30.52
N ALA A 120 -29.08 -3.28 30.45
CA ALA A 120 -29.42 -2.61 29.20
C ALA A 120 -28.19 -1.93 28.57
N ALA A 121 -27.42 -1.16 29.35
CA ALA A 121 -26.21 -0.51 28.87
C ALA A 121 -25.14 -1.51 28.39
N LEU A 122 -24.99 -2.66 29.07
CA LEU A 122 -24.08 -3.72 28.63
C LEU A 122 -24.55 -4.39 27.33
N LYS A 123 -25.86 -4.58 27.14
CA LYS A 123 -26.43 -5.09 25.88
C LYS A 123 -26.16 -4.13 24.72
N ASP A 124 -26.36 -2.83 24.93
CA ASP A 124 -26.08 -1.80 23.91
C ASP A 124 -24.59 -1.75 23.56
N ARG A 125 -23.71 -1.90 24.55
CA ARG A 125 -22.26 -1.98 24.30
C ARG A 125 -21.89 -3.25 23.53
N LEU A 126 -22.49 -4.39 23.85
CA LEU A 126 -22.26 -5.64 23.13
C LEU A 126 -22.77 -5.56 21.68
N SER A 127 -23.92 -4.92 21.43
CA SER A 127 -24.40 -4.72 20.06
C SER A 127 -23.49 -3.78 19.27
N GLN A 128 -22.97 -2.71 19.90
CA GLN A 128 -21.97 -1.84 19.27
C GLN A 128 -20.68 -2.60 18.90
N VAL A 129 -20.18 -3.45 19.81
CA VAL A 129 -18.99 -4.28 19.52
C VAL A 129 -19.27 -5.29 18.41
N ALA A 130 -20.47 -5.88 18.37
CA ALA A 130 -20.87 -6.78 17.30
C ALA A 130 -20.93 -6.06 15.94
N GLU A 131 -21.53 -4.87 15.87
CA GLU A 131 -21.53 -4.05 14.66
C GLU A 131 -20.12 -3.64 14.22
N GLN A 132 -19.24 -3.28 15.16
CA GLN A 132 -17.84 -2.97 14.86
C GLN A 132 -17.10 -4.19 14.29
N LEU A 133 -17.34 -5.37 14.86
CA LEU A 133 -16.77 -6.62 14.37
C LEU A 133 -17.28 -6.94 12.96
N GLU A 134 -18.57 -6.79 12.70
CA GLU A 134 -19.16 -7.02 11.37
C GLU A 134 -18.59 -6.05 10.32
N ARG A 135 -18.48 -4.75 10.65
CA ARG A 135 -17.82 -3.76 9.78
C ARG A 135 -16.35 -4.12 9.51
N SER A 136 -15.62 -4.58 10.54
CA SER A 136 -14.23 -5.01 10.36
C SER A 136 -14.10 -6.24 9.46
N GLN A 137 -15.04 -7.17 9.53
CA GLN A 137 -15.09 -8.36 8.68
C GLN A 137 -15.44 -8.00 7.23
N GLN A 138 -16.39 -7.08 7.02
CA GLN A 138 -16.74 -6.57 5.69
C GLN A 138 -15.55 -5.85 5.05
N ASN A 139 -14.87 -4.96 5.77
CA ASN A 139 -13.67 -4.27 5.27
C ASN A 139 -12.53 -5.25 4.95
N GLN A 140 -12.34 -6.30 5.74
CA GLN A 140 -11.37 -7.35 5.44
C GLN A 140 -11.75 -8.10 4.16
N HIS A 141 -13.03 -8.40 3.96
CA HIS A 141 -13.47 -9.09 2.76
C HIS A 141 -13.28 -8.23 1.51
N GLU A 142 -13.64 -6.95 1.57
CA GLU A 142 -13.43 -5.98 0.48
C GLU A 142 -11.94 -5.83 0.14
N LEU A 143 -11.05 -5.77 1.15
CA LEU A 143 -9.61 -5.74 0.92
C LEU A 143 -9.12 -7.01 0.22
N THR A 144 -9.56 -8.19 0.66
CA THR A 144 -9.17 -9.46 0.02
C THR A 144 -9.71 -9.60 -1.40
N GLU A 145 -10.89 -9.05 -1.69
CA GLU A 145 -11.47 -9.05 -3.03
C GLU A 145 -10.72 -8.10 -3.96
N SER A 146 -10.39 -6.89 -3.49
CA SER A 146 -9.55 -5.94 -4.21
C SER A 146 -8.16 -6.51 -4.49
N ASP A 147 -7.54 -7.16 -3.50
CA ASP A 147 -6.22 -7.80 -3.68
C ASP A 147 -6.29 -8.96 -4.68
N LEU A 148 -7.37 -9.75 -4.66
CA LEU A 148 -7.59 -10.84 -5.61
C LEU A 148 -7.83 -10.33 -7.04
N GLN A 149 -8.59 -9.24 -7.21
CA GLN A 149 -8.75 -8.56 -8.49
C GLN A 149 -7.41 -8.05 -9.00
N ARG A 150 -6.61 -7.41 -8.14
CA ARG A 150 -5.28 -6.90 -8.52
C ARG A 150 -4.32 -8.02 -8.92
N LEU A 151 -4.36 -9.16 -8.23
CA LEU A 151 -3.58 -10.35 -8.61
C LEU A 151 -4.02 -10.89 -9.96
N GLN A 152 -5.33 -10.93 -10.24
CA GLN A 152 -5.85 -11.37 -11.52
C GLN A 152 -5.41 -10.45 -12.67
N GLU A 153 -5.43 -9.13 -12.47
CA GLU A 153 -4.89 -8.16 -13.44
C GLU A 153 -3.40 -8.40 -13.72
N LEU A 154 -2.59 -8.55 -12.66
CA LEU A 154 -1.16 -8.82 -12.80
C LEU A 154 -0.88 -10.16 -13.50
N GLU A 155 -1.69 -11.20 -13.26
CA GLU A 155 -1.59 -12.45 -14.01
C GLU A 155 -1.90 -12.26 -15.50
N THR A 156 -2.90 -11.45 -15.85
CA THR A 156 -3.21 -11.17 -17.25
C THR A 156 -2.10 -10.36 -17.93
N GLU A 157 -1.57 -9.33 -17.26
CA GLU A 157 -0.42 -8.57 -17.76
C GLU A 157 0.83 -9.45 -17.94
N LEU A 158 1.05 -10.40 -17.03
CA LEU A 158 2.17 -11.33 -17.12
C LEU A 158 2.00 -12.25 -18.35
N ARG A 159 0.81 -12.79 -18.58
CA ARG A 159 0.51 -13.60 -19.78
C ARG A 159 0.70 -12.79 -21.07
N GLU A 160 0.27 -11.53 -21.09
CA GLU A 160 0.50 -10.63 -22.24
C GLU A 160 2.00 -10.40 -22.47
N LYS A 161 2.77 -10.13 -21.42
CA LYS A 161 4.23 -9.97 -21.52
C LYS A 161 4.92 -11.25 -21.99
N GLU A 162 4.49 -12.43 -21.53
CA GLU A 162 5.00 -13.71 -22.01
C GLU A 162 4.74 -13.92 -23.51
N THR A 163 3.53 -13.58 -23.98
CA THR A 163 3.22 -13.64 -25.42
C THR A 163 4.08 -12.66 -26.22
N LEU A 164 4.27 -11.42 -25.75
CA LEU A 164 5.17 -10.45 -26.39
C LEU A 164 6.60 -10.97 -26.46
N VAL A 165 7.14 -11.51 -25.36
CA VAL A 165 8.50 -12.10 -25.35
C VAL A 165 8.60 -13.25 -26.35
N SER A 166 7.58 -14.11 -26.45
CA SER A 166 7.56 -15.20 -27.43
C SER A 166 7.59 -14.68 -28.88
N THR A 167 6.82 -13.63 -29.19
CA THR A 167 6.80 -13.02 -30.53
C THR A 167 8.11 -12.33 -30.89
N LEU A 168 8.74 -11.62 -29.94
CA LEU A 168 10.05 -10.99 -30.13
C LEU A 168 11.15 -12.03 -30.34
N THR A 169 11.10 -13.13 -29.58
CA THR A 169 12.05 -14.24 -29.73
C THR A 169 11.93 -14.88 -31.13
N ALA A 170 10.71 -15.09 -31.62
CA ALA A 170 10.47 -15.58 -32.97
C ALA A 170 11.03 -14.61 -34.04
N ARG A 171 10.77 -13.31 -33.91
CA ARG A 171 11.30 -12.29 -34.84
C ARG A 171 12.82 -12.20 -34.81
N LEU A 172 13.45 -12.32 -33.64
CA LEU A 172 14.91 -12.37 -33.53
C LEU A 172 15.49 -13.63 -34.21
N SER A 173 14.81 -14.78 -34.10
CA SER A 173 15.22 -15.99 -34.80
C SER A 173 15.11 -15.84 -36.32
N GLU A 174 14.06 -15.20 -36.83
CA GLU A 174 13.88 -14.89 -38.25
C GLU A 174 14.97 -13.94 -38.76
N LEU A 175 15.25 -12.85 -38.04
CA LEU A 175 16.34 -11.92 -38.39
C LEU A 175 17.71 -12.61 -38.39
N ALA A 176 17.95 -13.53 -37.45
CA ALA A 176 19.19 -14.31 -37.42
C ALA A 176 19.31 -15.25 -38.63
N GLU A 177 18.20 -15.84 -39.10
CA GLU A 177 18.19 -16.63 -40.34
C GLU A 177 18.40 -15.75 -41.58
N GLN A 178 17.76 -14.58 -41.66
CA GLN A 178 17.97 -13.61 -42.74
C GLN A 178 19.44 -13.14 -42.80
N LEU A 179 20.06 -12.89 -41.64
CA LEU A 179 21.48 -12.52 -41.58
C LEU A 179 22.37 -13.67 -42.08
N LYS A 180 22.08 -14.91 -41.72
CA LYS A 180 22.81 -16.08 -42.26
C LYS A 180 22.64 -16.24 -43.77
N VAL A 181 21.44 -15.99 -44.31
CA VAL A 181 21.19 -16.04 -45.76
C VAL A 181 21.98 -14.96 -46.48
N THR A 182 21.90 -13.71 -46.02
CA THR A 182 22.66 -12.60 -46.63
C THR A 182 24.18 -12.78 -46.48
N GLN A 183 24.67 -13.42 -45.42
CA GLN A 183 26.08 -13.81 -45.31
C GLN A 183 26.47 -14.84 -46.37
N ARG A 184 25.67 -15.88 -46.59
CA ARG A 184 25.92 -16.87 -47.65
C ARG A 184 25.89 -16.23 -49.03
N GLU A 185 24.93 -15.35 -49.32
CA GLU A 185 24.86 -14.63 -50.59
C GLU A 185 26.10 -13.75 -50.81
N LYS A 186 26.60 -13.08 -49.76
CA LYS A 186 27.85 -12.31 -49.83
C LYS A 186 29.08 -13.20 -50.05
N GLU A 187 29.14 -14.36 -49.40
CA GLU A 187 30.20 -15.33 -49.62
C GLU A 187 30.17 -15.90 -51.05
N GLU A 188 28.98 -16.20 -51.58
CA GLU A 188 28.79 -16.66 -52.96
C GLU A 188 29.16 -15.58 -53.99
N LEU A 189 28.74 -14.33 -53.78
CA LEU A 189 29.14 -13.19 -54.62
C LEU A 189 30.66 -12.95 -54.55
N SER A 190 31.24 -12.99 -53.35
CA SER A 190 32.69 -12.85 -53.19
C SER A 190 33.44 -13.99 -53.87
N ALA A 191 32.93 -15.22 -53.83
CA ALA A 191 33.54 -16.35 -54.52
C ALA A 191 33.42 -16.21 -56.05
N ALA A 192 32.29 -15.71 -56.56
CA ALA A 192 32.10 -15.41 -57.97
C ALA A 192 33.03 -14.29 -58.46
N ASP A 193 33.20 -13.23 -57.68
CA ASP A 193 34.13 -12.14 -57.98
C ASP A 193 35.59 -12.65 -57.99
N GLN A 194 35.97 -13.51 -57.04
CA GLN A 194 37.29 -14.14 -57.02
C GLN A 194 37.54 -15.01 -58.26
N GLN A 195 36.54 -15.80 -58.68
CA GLN A 195 36.63 -16.58 -59.93
C GLN A 195 36.80 -15.65 -61.14
N ARG A 196 36.04 -14.56 -61.20
CA ARG A 196 36.12 -13.59 -62.28
C ARG A 196 37.49 -12.90 -62.35
N ILE A 197 38.08 -12.59 -61.21
CA ILE A 197 39.44 -12.02 -61.13
C ILE A 197 40.46 -13.03 -61.66
N LEU A 198 40.36 -14.31 -61.29
CA LEU A 198 41.26 -15.36 -61.79
C LEU A 198 41.15 -15.52 -63.32
N GLU A 199 39.93 -15.53 -63.86
CA GLU A 199 39.72 -15.57 -65.33
C GLU A 199 40.39 -14.38 -66.03
N LEU A 200 40.18 -13.16 -65.52
CA LEU A 200 40.79 -11.95 -66.08
C LEU A 200 42.32 -11.96 -65.97
N GLN A 201 42.87 -12.50 -64.89
CA GLN A 201 44.32 -12.69 -64.74
C GLN A 201 44.85 -13.65 -65.80
N THR A 202 44.18 -14.79 -66.03
CA THR A 202 44.59 -15.73 -67.09
C THR A 202 44.50 -15.13 -68.49
N GLU A 203 43.45 -14.37 -68.80
CA GLU A 203 43.31 -13.68 -70.09
C GLU A 203 44.39 -12.60 -70.28
N LEU A 204 44.76 -11.92 -69.20
CA LEU A 204 45.83 -10.93 -69.20
C LEU A 204 47.19 -11.61 -69.45
N GLU A 205 47.49 -12.72 -68.78
CA GLU A 205 48.70 -13.50 -69.02
C GLU A 205 48.80 -14.01 -70.47
N GLU A 206 47.69 -14.49 -71.05
CA GLU A 206 47.63 -14.90 -72.46
C GLU A 206 47.91 -13.74 -73.42
N LYS A 207 47.32 -12.56 -73.15
CA LYS A 207 47.57 -11.35 -73.93
C LYS A 207 49.01 -10.87 -73.82
N GLU A 208 49.60 -10.92 -72.62
CA GLU A 208 51.01 -10.59 -72.41
C GLU A 208 51.92 -11.53 -73.19
N GLN A 209 51.65 -12.84 -73.18
CA GLN A 209 52.38 -13.81 -74.00
C GLN A 209 52.28 -13.52 -75.50
N LEU A 210 51.09 -13.17 -76.00
CA LEU A 210 50.90 -12.76 -77.40
C LEU A 210 51.68 -11.50 -77.74
N VAL A 211 51.70 -10.51 -76.85
CA VAL A 211 52.50 -9.29 -77.03
C VAL A 211 53.98 -9.64 -77.13
N VAL A 212 54.50 -10.50 -76.25
CA VAL A 212 55.90 -10.96 -76.30
C VAL A 212 56.21 -11.60 -77.66
N ILE A 213 55.40 -12.58 -78.11
CA ILE A 213 55.59 -13.25 -79.42
C ILE A 213 55.52 -12.26 -80.58
N LEU A 214 54.57 -11.30 -80.54
CA LEU A 214 54.43 -10.30 -81.58
C LEU A 214 55.63 -9.35 -81.60
N THR A 215 56.12 -8.94 -80.42
CA THR A 215 57.32 -8.10 -80.31
C THR A 215 58.56 -8.81 -80.81
N GLU A 216 58.77 -10.10 -80.48
CA GLU A 216 59.86 -10.91 -81.02
C GLU A 216 59.77 -11.02 -82.55
N ARG A 217 58.56 -11.22 -83.10
CA ARG A 217 58.36 -11.28 -84.55
C ARG A 217 58.65 -9.94 -85.22
N LEU A 218 58.24 -8.83 -84.61
CA LEU A 218 58.54 -7.49 -85.11
C LEU A 218 60.03 -7.19 -85.04
N GLU A 219 60.72 -7.62 -83.98
CA GLU A 219 62.17 -7.52 -83.87
C GLU A 219 62.88 -8.34 -84.95
N GLN A 220 62.43 -9.58 -85.21
CA GLN A 220 62.95 -10.40 -86.31
C GLN A 220 62.73 -9.73 -87.67
N VAL A 221 61.55 -9.14 -87.93
CA VAL A 221 61.26 -8.42 -89.17
C VAL A 221 62.10 -7.16 -89.29
N ALA A 222 62.26 -6.40 -88.21
CA ALA A 222 63.11 -5.21 -88.16
C ALA A 222 64.59 -5.60 -88.39
N GLU A 223 65.05 -6.71 -87.83
CA GLU A 223 66.41 -7.23 -88.05
C GLU A 223 66.59 -7.73 -89.49
N GLN A 224 65.57 -8.36 -90.09
CA GLN A 224 65.61 -8.73 -91.51
C GLN A 224 65.69 -7.49 -92.42
N LEU A 225 64.92 -6.44 -92.12
CA LEU A 225 65.00 -5.16 -92.81
C LEU A 225 66.37 -4.51 -92.62
N ASP A 226 66.88 -4.45 -91.39
CA ASP A 226 68.21 -3.90 -91.11
C ASP A 226 69.30 -4.71 -91.82
N ARG A 227 69.22 -6.05 -91.81
CA ARG A 227 70.12 -6.92 -92.60
C ARG A 227 70.03 -6.62 -94.09
N ARG A 228 68.82 -6.45 -94.65
CA ARG A 228 68.60 -6.10 -96.07
C ARG A 228 69.17 -4.72 -96.41
N HIS A 229 69.03 -3.75 -95.50
CA HIS A 229 69.57 -2.40 -95.64
C HIS A 229 71.11 -2.40 -95.50
N ARG A 230 71.68 -3.16 -94.56
CA ARG A 230 73.13 -3.33 -94.37
C ARG A 230 73.80 -4.13 -95.49
N THR A 231 73.11 -5.13 -96.05
CA THR A 231 73.60 -5.91 -97.20
C THR A 231 73.47 -5.17 -98.53
N GLY A 232 72.88 -3.96 -98.56
CA GLY A 232 73.00 -3.05 -99.69
C GLY A 232 72.26 -3.49 -100.96
N ALA A 233 71.10 -4.14 -100.83
CA ALA A 233 70.25 -4.48 -101.97
C ALA A 233 69.69 -3.25 -102.73
N ASP A 234 69.72 -2.05 -102.13
CA ASP A 234 69.23 -0.80 -102.75
C ASP A 234 70.29 -0.03 -103.55
N ARG A 235 71.52 -0.55 -103.73
CA ARG A 235 72.57 0.15 -104.51
C ARG A 235 72.68 -0.21 -105.99
N GLY A 236 71.75 -0.98 -106.56
CA GLY A 236 71.57 -0.97 -108.00
C GLY A 236 71.08 -2.27 -108.59
N MET A 237 69.79 -2.32 -108.93
CA MET A 237 69.32 -3.21 -109.98
C MET A 237 68.19 -2.54 -110.74
N THR A 238 68.57 -1.56 -111.55
CA THR A 238 67.75 -1.07 -112.64
C THR A 238 67.63 -2.15 -113.72
N ILE A 239 66.40 -2.43 -114.14
CA ILE A 239 66.00 -3.05 -115.43
C ILE A 239 66.03 -4.59 -115.48
N SER A 240 64.88 -5.23 -115.31
CA SER A 240 64.17 -5.95 -116.40
C SER A 240 62.94 -6.71 -115.89
N ASN A 241 61.91 -6.75 -116.73
CA ASN A 241 60.59 -7.33 -116.50
C ASN A 241 60.65 -8.84 -116.18
N GLY A 242 60.27 -9.19 -114.96
CA GLY A 242 59.92 -10.56 -114.57
C GLY A 242 59.58 -10.56 -113.09
N ILE A 243 58.30 -10.80 -112.76
CA ILE A 243 57.89 -11.03 -111.37
C ILE A 243 58.69 -12.26 -110.89
N PRO A 244 59.50 -12.15 -109.82
CA PRO A 244 60.29 -13.27 -109.34
C PRO A 244 59.36 -14.45 -109.00
N PRO A 245 59.70 -15.69 -109.40
CA PRO A 245 58.87 -16.85 -109.10
C PRO A 245 58.67 -17.03 -107.59
N GLU A 246 59.63 -16.58 -106.77
CA GLU A 246 59.49 -16.57 -105.30
C GLU A 246 58.30 -15.70 -104.84
N VAL A 247 58.03 -14.57 -105.48
CA VAL A 247 56.88 -13.72 -105.13
C VAL A 247 55.56 -14.39 -105.53
N ILE A 248 55.57 -15.20 -106.59
CA ILE A 248 54.40 -15.97 -107.03
C ILE A 248 54.14 -17.14 -106.09
N GLU A 249 55.19 -17.82 -105.62
CA GLU A 249 55.08 -18.88 -104.61
C GLU A 249 54.65 -18.33 -103.25
N GLU A 250 55.15 -17.15 -102.85
CA GLU A 250 54.70 -16.46 -101.65
C GLU A 250 53.24 -15.99 -101.77
N GLN A 251 52.81 -15.48 -102.92
CA GLN A 251 51.39 -15.17 -103.15
C GLN A 251 50.52 -16.42 -103.11
N GLN A 252 50.94 -17.52 -103.73
CA GLN A 252 50.18 -18.78 -103.70
C GLN A 252 50.07 -19.34 -102.28
N LYS A 253 51.17 -19.31 -101.53
CA LYS A 253 51.19 -19.74 -100.13
C LYS A 253 50.29 -18.86 -99.27
N LEU A 254 50.35 -17.54 -99.43
CA LEU A 254 49.46 -16.61 -98.73
C LEU A 254 47.99 -16.89 -99.06
N THR A 255 47.67 -17.17 -100.32
CA THR A 255 46.29 -17.51 -100.70
C THR A 255 45.84 -18.85 -100.13
N GLN A 256 46.73 -19.84 -99.99
CA GLN A 256 46.43 -21.11 -99.32
C GLN A 256 46.24 -20.93 -97.82
N ASP A 257 47.11 -20.17 -97.15
CA ASP A 257 47.00 -19.89 -95.72
C ASP A 257 45.71 -19.11 -95.40
N LEU A 258 45.33 -18.15 -96.25
CA LEU A 258 44.05 -17.45 -96.15
C LEU A 258 42.85 -18.39 -96.39
N HIS A 259 42.97 -19.35 -97.31
CA HIS A 259 41.91 -20.33 -97.54
C HIS A 259 41.76 -21.28 -96.35
N SER A 260 42.86 -21.77 -95.78
CA SER A 260 42.83 -22.63 -94.59
C SER A 260 42.31 -21.88 -93.35
N LEU A 261 42.64 -20.60 -93.18
CA LEU A 261 42.04 -19.79 -92.13
C LEU A 261 40.54 -19.58 -92.32
N LEU A 262 40.10 -19.33 -93.55
CA LEU A 262 38.67 -19.23 -93.87
C LEU A 262 37.94 -20.55 -93.63
N GLU A 263 38.52 -21.68 -94.00
CA GLU A 263 37.95 -23.00 -93.78
C GLU A 263 37.91 -23.36 -92.29
N GLN A 264 38.95 -22.99 -91.53
CA GLN A 264 38.97 -23.14 -90.07
C GLN A 264 37.95 -22.23 -89.39
N TRP A 265 37.75 -21.00 -89.86
CA TRP A 265 36.70 -20.10 -89.37
C TRP A 265 35.29 -20.55 -89.76
N GLN A 266 35.14 -21.18 -90.92
CA GLN A 266 33.88 -21.77 -91.35
C GLN A 266 33.57 -23.07 -90.59
N GLY A 267 34.61 -23.80 -90.16
CA GLY A 267 34.50 -24.99 -89.32
C GLY A 267 34.44 -24.71 -87.82
N MET A 268 34.93 -23.56 -87.34
CA MET A 268 34.61 -23.03 -86.02
C MET A 268 33.15 -22.62 -86.06
N GLU A 269 32.29 -23.54 -85.65
CA GLU A 269 30.84 -23.49 -85.62
C GLU A 269 30.29 -22.24 -84.93
N THR A 270 30.36 -21.09 -85.61
CA THR A 270 29.68 -19.87 -85.17
C THR A 270 28.17 -20.11 -85.06
N GLU A 271 27.64 -21.06 -85.84
CA GLU A 271 26.27 -21.55 -85.73
C GLU A 271 25.99 -22.30 -84.40
N SER A 272 26.94 -23.06 -83.85
CA SER A 272 26.73 -23.75 -82.57
C SER A 272 26.77 -22.77 -81.40
N ALA A 273 27.69 -21.80 -81.42
CA ALA A 273 27.70 -20.71 -80.46
C ALA A 273 26.41 -19.86 -80.54
N LEU A 274 25.91 -19.56 -81.74
CA LEU A 274 24.67 -18.78 -81.91
C LEU A 274 23.44 -19.56 -81.42
N THR A 275 23.36 -20.86 -81.67
CA THR A 275 22.27 -21.71 -81.13
C THR A 275 22.33 -21.82 -79.61
N GLN A 276 23.52 -21.88 -79.01
CA GLN A 276 23.67 -21.87 -77.55
C GLN A 276 23.25 -20.54 -76.94
N ILE A 277 23.63 -19.40 -77.55
CA ILE A 277 23.18 -18.07 -77.12
C ILE A 277 21.65 -17.95 -77.25
N GLN A 278 21.06 -18.44 -78.34
CA GLN A 278 19.60 -18.43 -78.51
C GLN A 278 18.90 -19.27 -77.43
N LEU A 279 19.47 -20.42 -77.05
CA LEU A 279 18.95 -21.26 -75.97
C LEU A 279 19.00 -20.55 -74.61
N GLN A 280 20.13 -19.91 -74.27
CA GLN A 280 20.28 -19.17 -73.02
C GLN A 280 19.33 -17.96 -72.95
N ILE A 281 19.11 -17.25 -74.06
CA ILE A 281 18.14 -16.16 -74.13
C ILE A 281 16.72 -16.68 -73.88
N ALA A 282 16.37 -17.86 -74.42
CA ALA A 282 15.07 -18.47 -74.19
C ALA A 282 14.86 -18.88 -72.72
N GLU A 283 15.90 -19.44 -72.08
CA GLU A 283 15.88 -19.83 -70.67
C GLU A 283 15.76 -18.61 -69.73
N LEU A 284 16.55 -17.55 -69.96
CA LEU A 284 16.45 -16.29 -69.22
C LEU A 284 15.06 -15.69 -69.33
N LYS A 285 14.45 -15.73 -70.52
CA LYS A 285 13.09 -15.25 -70.72
C LYS A 285 12.06 -16.06 -69.90
N GLN A 286 12.26 -17.38 -69.80
CA GLN A 286 11.41 -18.25 -68.99
C GLN A 286 11.57 -17.97 -67.48
N VAL A 287 12.80 -17.76 -66.99
CA VAL A 287 13.07 -17.44 -65.58
C VAL A 287 12.45 -16.10 -65.19
N VAL A 288 12.58 -15.07 -66.04
CA VAL A 288 11.95 -13.76 -65.79
C VAL A 288 10.44 -13.89 -65.76
N GLN A 289 9.85 -14.62 -66.72
CA GLN A 289 8.40 -14.78 -66.79
C GLN A 289 7.84 -15.60 -65.60
N ALA A 290 8.55 -16.64 -65.17
CA ALA A 290 8.19 -17.42 -63.98
C ALA A 290 8.39 -16.63 -62.66
N GLY A 291 9.40 -15.76 -62.59
CA GLY A 291 9.65 -14.88 -61.44
C GLY A 291 8.56 -13.83 -61.25
N PHE A 292 7.95 -13.35 -62.34
CA PHE A 292 6.82 -12.42 -62.27
C PHE A 292 5.50 -13.06 -61.82
N GLU A 293 5.29 -14.36 -62.06
CA GLU A 293 4.03 -15.04 -61.69
C GLU A 293 4.00 -15.55 -60.26
N LYS A 294 5.14 -15.65 -59.56
CA LYS A 294 5.25 -16.30 -58.23
C LYS A 294 5.58 -15.36 -57.07
N SER A 295 5.67 -14.06 -57.29
CA SER A 295 5.81 -13.07 -56.21
C SER A 295 4.42 -12.58 -55.75
N PRO A 296 4.07 -12.67 -54.46
CA PRO A 296 2.79 -12.16 -53.96
C PRO A 296 2.73 -10.64 -54.19
N ALA A 297 1.63 -10.20 -54.77
CA ALA A 297 1.36 -8.85 -55.25
C ALA A 297 1.74 -7.74 -54.24
N ALA A 298 2.94 -7.17 -54.41
CA ALA A 298 3.23 -5.82 -53.95
C ALA A 298 2.68 -4.82 -54.98
N PRO A 299 2.12 -3.68 -54.54
CA PRO A 299 1.53 -2.69 -55.44
C PRO A 299 2.58 -2.16 -56.41
N GLN A 300 2.22 -2.11 -57.70
CA GLN A 300 3.06 -1.54 -58.75
C GLN A 300 3.44 -0.10 -58.36
N PRO A 301 4.75 0.26 -58.35
CA PRO A 301 5.13 1.66 -58.23
C PRO A 301 4.68 2.37 -59.52
N ALA A 302 3.72 3.27 -59.36
CA ALA A 302 3.40 4.22 -60.40
C ALA A 302 4.65 5.08 -60.64
N SER A 303 5.26 4.93 -61.81
CA SER A 303 6.32 5.79 -62.37
C SER A 303 7.77 5.44 -62.04
N LEU A 304 8.51 5.16 -63.12
CA LEU A 304 9.98 5.00 -63.20
C LEU A 304 10.75 6.28 -62.82
N VAL A 305 10.06 7.40 -62.60
CA VAL A 305 10.63 8.74 -62.35
C VAL A 305 11.08 8.91 -60.89
N ASP A 306 10.49 8.20 -59.94
CA ASP A 306 10.88 8.29 -58.52
C ASP A 306 12.16 7.52 -58.19
N TYR A 307 12.53 6.51 -58.99
CA TYR A 307 13.78 5.77 -58.79
C TYR A 307 15.03 6.55 -59.27
N LEU A 308 14.84 7.58 -60.10
CA LEU A 308 15.92 8.40 -60.66
C LEU A 308 16.13 9.74 -59.91
N SER A 309 15.34 10.02 -58.87
CA SER A 309 15.36 11.32 -58.16
C SER A 309 16.14 11.31 -56.84
N SER A 310 16.92 10.26 -56.54
CA SER A 310 17.83 10.23 -55.38
C SER A 310 19.26 10.60 -55.79
N PRO A 311 19.89 11.62 -55.17
CA PRO A 311 21.25 12.04 -55.52
C PRO A 311 22.32 11.19 -54.80
N THR A 312 23.18 10.57 -55.61
CA THR A 312 24.66 10.75 -55.61
C THR A 312 25.48 10.47 -54.34
N VAL A 313 26.12 9.28 -54.36
CA VAL A 313 27.56 8.94 -54.08
C VAL A 313 28.08 8.85 -52.63
N PRO A 314 28.58 7.68 -52.19
CA PRO A 314 29.66 7.58 -51.21
C PRO A 314 31.02 7.80 -51.90
N GLY A 315 31.75 8.83 -51.46
CA GLY A 315 33.03 9.25 -52.01
C GLY A 315 34.18 8.28 -51.74
N THR A 316 34.84 7.92 -52.83
CA THR A 316 36.17 7.30 -52.91
C THR A 316 37.21 8.42 -52.88
N GLU A 317 38.07 8.48 -51.86
CA GLU A 317 39.34 9.23 -51.93
C GLU A 317 40.46 8.43 -51.27
N GLU A 318 41.40 8.00 -52.11
CA GLU A 318 42.75 7.59 -51.77
C GLU A 318 43.68 8.82 -51.75
N SER A 319 44.71 8.75 -50.88
CA SER A 319 46.07 9.34 -51.00
C SER A 319 46.29 10.85 -51.13
N GLU A 320 46.98 11.43 -50.14
CA GLU A 320 48.24 12.23 -50.29
C GLU A 320 48.75 12.61 -48.88
N VAL A 321 49.79 11.94 -48.36
CA VAL A 321 51.17 12.45 -48.23
C VAL A 321 51.27 13.93 -47.81
N HIS A 322 51.53 14.18 -46.53
CA HIS A 322 52.40 15.29 -46.12
C HIS A 322 53.11 14.99 -44.79
N GLU A 323 54.43 14.83 -44.89
CA GLU A 323 55.41 14.95 -43.82
C GLU A 323 55.51 16.41 -43.34
N ALA A 324 55.56 16.60 -42.02
CA ALA A 324 56.27 17.66 -41.28
C ALA A 324 55.96 17.40 -39.79
N GLU A 325 56.84 16.74 -39.02
CA GLU A 325 58.01 17.34 -38.36
C GLU A 325 57.62 18.55 -37.50
N THR A 326 57.50 18.38 -36.17
CA THR A 326 58.26 19.13 -35.12
C THR A 326 57.63 19.06 -33.72
N VAL A 327 58.48 18.67 -32.74
CA VAL A 327 58.63 19.20 -31.35
C VAL A 327 57.53 18.79 -30.33
N GLU A 328 57.78 17.80 -29.47
CA GLU A 328 58.43 17.87 -28.13
C GLU A 328 57.75 18.83 -27.12
N GLU A 329 57.12 18.27 -26.08
CA GLU A 329 57.11 18.69 -24.66
C GLU A 329 56.17 17.72 -23.90
N GLU A 330 56.68 16.67 -23.25
CA GLU A 330 57.13 16.65 -21.84
C GLU A 330 56.25 17.44 -20.85
N SER A 331 55.54 16.73 -19.96
CA SER A 331 55.43 16.96 -18.50
C SER A 331 54.13 16.35 -17.97
N GLN A 332 54.18 15.19 -17.32
CA GLN A 332 54.42 14.98 -15.88
C GLN A 332 53.16 15.01 -15.02
N ALA A 333 52.92 13.85 -14.42
CA ALA A 333 52.02 13.61 -13.31
C ALA A 333 52.45 14.36 -12.04
N SER A 334 51.46 14.74 -11.22
CA SER A 334 51.64 14.92 -9.77
C SER A 334 50.28 14.98 -9.04
N GLU A 335 49.88 13.85 -8.46
CA GLU A 335 49.44 13.78 -7.06
C GLU A 335 50.70 13.72 -6.17
N PRO A 336 50.67 13.92 -4.84
CA PRO A 336 49.56 14.24 -3.90
C PRO A 336 49.90 15.42 -2.95
N GLU A 337 49.00 15.82 -2.05
CA GLU A 337 49.38 16.12 -0.65
C GLU A 337 48.16 16.37 0.27
N GLU A 338 48.20 15.71 1.43
CA GLU A 338 47.43 15.96 2.63
C GLU A 338 47.77 17.35 3.21
N THR A 339 46.80 18.04 3.83
CA THR A 339 47.01 18.82 5.06
C THR A 339 45.67 19.29 5.66
N ASN A 340 45.30 18.67 6.79
CA ASN A 340 44.63 19.35 7.91
C ASN A 340 45.75 20.01 8.76
N PRO A 341 45.54 21.14 9.48
CA PRO A 341 44.59 21.20 10.61
C PRO A 341 43.91 22.57 10.85
N GLY A 342 42.81 22.57 11.61
CA GLY A 342 42.11 23.80 12.02
C GLY A 342 41.09 23.57 13.13
N GLU A 343 41.60 23.49 14.34
CA GLU A 343 40.98 23.39 15.66
C GLU A 343 40.13 24.64 15.99
N VAL A 344 38.82 24.48 16.29
CA VAL A 344 38.03 25.42 17.10
C VAL A 344 36.98 24.66 17.91
N ASP A 345 37.04 24.88 19.23
CA ASP A 345 36.19 24.36 20.29
C ASP A 345 34.68 24.57 20.09
N ALA A 346 33.89 23.51 20.29
CA ALA A 346 32.47 23.57 20.65
C ALA A 346 32.01 22.27 21.33
N ASP A 347 32.55 21.99 22.52
CA ASP A 347 31.96 21.05 23.47
C ASP A 347 30.60 21.58 23.96
N SER A 348 29.50 20.86 23.68
CA SER A 348 28.30 20.81 24.56
C SER A 348 27.11 19.99 24.01
N THR A 349 27.01 19.62 22.73
CA THR A 349 25.75 19.07 22.17
C THR A 349 25.75 17.57 21.87
N VAL A 350 26.86 16.86 22.09
CA VAL A 350 26.97 15.42 21.76
C VAL A 350 26.49 14.48 22.89
N SER A 351 26.19 14.99 24.09
CA SER A 351 25.84 14.14 25.24
C SER A 351 24.42 13.53 25.21
N GLY A 352 23.50 14.03 24.39
CA GLY A 352 22.11 13.55 24.36
C GLY A 352 21.95 12.15 23.75
N TRP A 353 22.66 11.87 22.64
CA TRP A 353 22.50 10.61 21.92
C TRP A 353 23.33 9.48 22.54
N GLU A 354 24.51 9.80 23.07
CA GLU A 354 25.35 8.84 23.78
C GLU A 354 24.72 8.43 25.12
N ALA A 355 24.05 9.35 25.83
CA ALA A 355 23.26 9.02 27.01
C ALA A 355 22.05 8.12 26.69
N MET A 356 21.36 8.36 25.57
CA MET A 356 20.28 7.47 25.12
C MET A 356 20.79 6.09 24.75
N LYS A 357 21.92 6.00 24.05
CA LYS A 357 22.54 4.74 23.65
C LYS A 357 23.04 3.94 24.86
N GLN A 358 23.63 4.61 25.84
CA GLN A 358 24.07 3.99 27.09
C GLN A 358 22.88 3.50 27.93
N LYS A 359 21.75 4.23 27.91
CA LYS A 359 20.51 3.84 28.58
C LYS A 359 19.79 2.67 27.89
N LEU A 360 19.90 2.55 26.56
CA LEU A 360 19.40 1.41 25.79
C LEU A 360 20.27 0.15 26.00
N MET A 361 21.58 0.34 26.10
CA MET A 361 22.54 -0.75 26.32
C MET A 361 22.57 -1.24 27.78
N SER A 362 22.15 -0.42 28.75
CA SER A 362 22.11 -0.82 30.16
C SER A 362 20.95 -1.75 30.52
N GLY A 363 20.09 -2.11 29.56
CA GLY A 363 18.99 -3.07 29.75
C GLY A 363 17.91 -2.60 30.74
N GLN A 364 17.93 -1.33 31.12
CA GLN A 364 16.97 -0.75 32.04
C GLN A 364 15.82 -0.16 31.21
N GLY A 365 14.78 -0.98 31.01
CA GLY A 365 13.61 -0.65 30.21
C GLY A 365 13.09 0.75 30.50
N VAL A 366 12.89 1.53 29.45
CA VAL A 366 12.26 2.85 29.52
C VAL A 366 10.77 2.62 29.77
N ASP A 367 10.37 2.63 31.04
CA ASP A 367 8.96 2.60 31.44
C ASP A 367 8.31 3.96 31.12
N VAL A 368 7.74 4.07 29.92
CA VAL A 368 7.00 5.26 29.45
C VAL A 368 5.71 5.51 30.27
N SER A 369 5.29 4.55 31.08
CA SER A 369 4.03 4.58 31.82
C SER A 369 4.00 5.51 33.04
N MET A 370 5.15 6.00 33.54
CA MET A 370 5.17 6.84 34.76
C MET A 370 5.18 8.36 34.51
N ASP A 371 5.57 8.84 33.32
CA ASP A 371 5.71 10.29 33.06
C ASP A 371 4.41 10.98 32.57
N LEU A 372 3.35 10.22 32.30
CA LEU A 372 2.04 10.78 31.90
C LEU A 372 1.06 10.98 33.08
N ALA A 373 1.41 10.56 34.31
CA ALA A 373 0.45 10.53 35.43
C ALA A 373 0.40 11.81 36.29
N ARG A 374 1.07 12.91 35.92
CA ARG A 374 1.06 14.17 36.70
C ARG A 374 0.84 15.40 35.82
N LYS A 375 -0.36 15.56 35.30
CA LYS A 375 -0.86 16.88 34.89
C LYS A 375 -2.34 16.99 35.24
N ASP A 376 -2.59 17.39 36.49
CA ASP A 376 -3.93 17.69 36.99
C ASP A 376 -4.52 18.87 36.19
N ALA A 377 -5.58 18.60 35.43
CA ALA A 377 -6.39 19.61 34.76
C ALA A 377 -7.53 20.08 35.69
N PRO A 378 -7.83 21.39 35.76
CA PRO A 378 -8.90 21.92 36.61
C PRO A 378 -10.30 21.69 36.00
N LYS A 379 -11.24 21.27 36.85
CA LYS A 379 -12.67 21.06 36.54
C LYS A 379 -13.33 22.30 35.89
N PRO A 380 -14.02 22.15 34.73
CA PRO A 380 -14.89 23.20 34.22
C PRO A 380 -16.28 23.18 34.91
N LYS A 381 -16.79 24.39 35.19
CA LYS A 381 -18.16 24.64 35.66
C LYS A 381 -19.18 24.47 34.53
N PRO A 382 -20.43 24.09 34.82
CA PRO A 382 -21.46 23.89 33.81
C PRO A 382 -21.91 25.23 33.19
N GLN A 383 -21.77 25.36 31.87
CA GLN A 383 -22.34 26.49 31.11
C GLN A 383 -23.72 26.12 30.54
N VAL A 384 -24.60 27.10 30.63
CA VAL A 384 -26.01 27.11 30.23
C VAL A 384 -26.12 27.27 28.71
N LYS A 385 -26.90 26.41 28.05
CA LYS A 385 -27.29 26.53 26.64
C LYS A 385 -28.17 27.78 26.40
N PRO A 386 -27.89 28.59 25.36
CA PRO A 386 -28.93 29.26 24.61
C PRO A 386 -29.07 28.63 23.22
N GLU A 387 -30.27 28.12 22.94
CA GLU A 387 -30.71 27.76 21.61
C GLU A 387 -30.94 29.04 20.81
N THR A 388 -30.34 29.16 19.62
CA THR A 388 -30.77 30.15 18.62
C THR A 388 -30.59 29.54 17.22
N PRO A 389 -31.63 29.50 16.37
CA PRO A 389 -31.61 28.76 15.11
C PRO A 389 -30.80 29.46 14.01
N ALA A 390 -29.77 28.76 13.53
CA ALA A 390 -28.88 29.14 12.44
C ALA A 390 -29.53 28.96 11.06
N SER A 391 -30.58 29.72 10.76
CA SER A 391 -31.20 29.71 9.43
C SER A 391 -31.68 31.09 9.06
N LEU A 392 -30.76 31.98 8.65
CA LEU A 392 -31.00 33.18 7.82
C LEU A 392 -29.74 34.08 7.79
N LEU A 393 -28.63 33.64 7.15
CA LEU A 393 -27.50 34.56 6.91
C LEU A 393 -26.56 34.14 5.77
N LEU A 394 -27.13 33.76 4.61
CA LEU A 394 -26.36 33.59 3.38
C LEU A 394 -27.09 34.28 2.22
N LYS A 395 -27.08 35.62 2.24
CA LYS A 395 -27.37 36.50 1.09
C LYS A 395 -26.86 37.91 1.42
N SER A 396 -25.54 38.06 1.42
CA SER A 396 -24.88 39.35 1.35
C SER A 396 -23.94 39.33 0.16
N GLU A 397 -24.26 40.16 -0.82
CA GLU A 397 -23.46 40.44 -2.01
C GLU A 397 -22.08 40.99 -1.61
N PRO A 398 -20.98 40.60 -2.29
CA PRO A 398 -19.66 41.10 -1.96
C PRO A 398 -19.44 42.47 -2.61
N ALA A 399 -19.49 43.53 -1.81
CA ALA A 399 -18.90 44.81 -2.17
C ALA A 399 -17.40 44.77 -1.88
N ASP A 400 -16.58 44.84 -2.93
CA ASP A 400 -15.23 45.40 -3.01
C ASP A 400 -14.19 45.05 -1.92
N SER A 401 -14.35 43.91 -1.24
CA SER A 401 -13.21 43.28 -0.58
C SER A 401 -12.28 42.78 -1.68
N VAL A 402 -11.16 43.48 -1.86
CA VAL A 402 -9.97 43.03 -2.61
C VAL A 402 -9.39 41.82 -1.88
N GLY A 403 -10.18 40.75 -1.82
CA GLY A 403 -9.75 39.43 -1.43
C GLY A 403 -8.77 38.97 -2.49
N ARG A 404 -7.49 39.09 -2.18
CA ARG A 404 -6.43 38.34 -2.85
C ARG A 404 -6.75 36.85 -2.68
N THR A 405 -7.62 36.34 -3.54
CA THR A 405 -7.88 34.91 -3.65
C THR A 405 -6.58 34.24 -4.08
N LEU A 406 -6.38 32.98 -3.69
CA LEU A 406 -5.19 32.17 -3.99
C LEU A 406 -4.85 32.10 -5.50
N ALA A 407 -5.80 32.46 -6.37
CA ALA A 407 -5.61 32.61 -7.80
C ALA A 407 -4.71 33.81 -8.19
N SER A 408 -4.65 34.87 -7.37
CA SER A 408 -3.96 36.13 -7.70
C SER A 408 -2.43 36.10 -7.52
N TYR A 409 -1.89 35.11 -6.80
CA TYR A 409 -0.45 34.98 -6.56
C TYR A 409 0.25 33.95 -7.45
N LYS A 410 -0.49 33.22 -8.29
CA LYS A 410 0.09 32.18 -9.14
C LYS A 410 0.30 32.71 -10.55
N PRO A 411 1.47 32.47 -11.17
CA PRO A 411 1.67 32.77 -12.58
C PRO A 411 0.57 32.09 -13.42
N PRO A 412 0.16 32.66 -14.56
CA PRO A 412 -0.87 32.08 -15.42
C PRO A 412 -0.48 30.64 -15.79
N ILE A 413 -1.48 29.74 -15.85
CA ILE A 413 -1.25 28.36 -16.28
C ILE A 413 -0.76 28.43 -17.74
N PRO A 414 0.36 27.78 -18.09
CA PRO A 414 0.77 27.70 -19.50
C PRO A 414 -0.37 27.13 -20.35
N GLU A 415 -0.48 27.56 -21.60
CA GLU A 415 -1.53 27.04 -22.49
C GLU A 415 -1.33 25.53 -22.72
N ALA A 416 -2.45 24.79 -22.78
CA ALA A 416 -2.39 23.36 -23.03
C ALA A 416 -1.86 23.08 -24.45
N PRO A 417 -1.07 22.01 -24.65
CA PRO A 417 -0.60 21.61 -25.97
C PRO A 417 -1.78 21.40 -26.93
N SER A 418 -1.60 21.74 -28.21
CA SER A 418 -2.64 21.54 -29.23
C SER A 418 -2.86 20.04 -29.52
N GLU A 419 -4.11 19.65 -29.72
CA GLU A 419 -4.46 18.29 -30.16
C GLU A 419 -3.86 18.00 -31.55
N ILE A 420 -3.23 16.83 -31.71
CA ILE A 420 -2.60 16.39 -32.96
C ILE A 420 -3.39 15.21 -33.51
N ASP A 421 -3.65 15.25 -34.81
CA ASP A 421 -4.34 14.18 -35.54
C ASP A 421 -3.37 13.02 -35.80
N GLU A 422 -3.56 11.92 -35.06
CA GLU A 422 -2.67 10.75 -35.06
C GLU A 422 -2.56 10.09 -36.44
N GLU A 423 -3.61 10.18 -37.27
CA GLU A 423 -3.66 9.51 -38.57
C GLU A 423 -2.87 10.25 -39.65
N SER A 424 -2.71 11.58 -39.51
CA SER A 424 -2.05 12.43 -40.51
C SER A 424 -0.69 12.98 -40.05
N ALA A 425 -0.35 12.81 -38.77
CA ALA A 425 0.89 13.32 -38.20
C ALA A 425 2.12 12.52 -38.66
N SER A 426 3.15 13.24 -39.09
CA SER A 426 4.46 12.66 -39.33
C SER A 426 5.11 12.16 -38.01
N PRO A 427 6.01 11.17 -38.06
CA PRO A 427 6.68 10.64 -36.86
C PRO A 427 7.42 11.75 -36.07
N ASP A 428 8.00 12.72 -36.75
CA ASP A 428 8.68 13.85 -36.10
C ASP A 428 7.69 14.79 -35.38
N GLN A 429 6.49 14.99 -35.93
CA GLN A 429 5.43 15.75 -35.27
C GLN A 429 4.91 15.02 -34.03
N LEU A 430 4.79 13.70 -34.07
CA LEU A 430 4.42 12.90 -32.89
C LEU A 430 5.48 12.98 -31.79
N VAL A 431 6.78 12.94 -32.14
CA VAL A 431 7.87 13.11 -31.16
C VAL A 431 7.86 14.52 -30.56
N ALA A 432 7.61 15.55 -31.37
CA ALA A 432 7.48 16.93 -30.88
C ALA A 432 6.27 17.10 -29.95
N ALA A 433 5.12 16.53 -30.31
CA ALA A 433 3.89 16.50 -29.50
C ALA A 433 4.12 15.92 -28.10
N ILE A 434 4.80 14.77 -28.06
CA ILE A 434 5.10 14.08 -26.81
C ILE A 434 6.00 14.96 -25.93
N ARG A 435 7.02 15.58 -26.51
CA ARG A 435 7.91 16.49 -25.77
C ARG A 435 7.16 17.71 -25.22
N GLU A 436 6.29 18.34 -26.00
CA GLU A 436 5.48 19.49 -25.55
C GLU A 436 4.52 19.09 -24.43
N ARG A 437 3.86 17.93 -24.57
CA ARG A 437 2.99 17.38 -23.52
C ARG A 437 3.77 17.11 -22.23
N ASP A 438 4.93 16.48 -22.31
CA ASP A 438 5.75 16.16 -21.14
C ASP A 438 6.29 17.42 -20.45
N GLN A 439 6.62 18.47 -21.22
CA GLN A 439 6.95 19.78 -20.68
C GLN A 439 5.77 20.42 -19.95
N TYR A 440 4.56 20.35 -20.53
CA TYR A 440 3.35 20.87 -19.91
C TYR A 440 3.01 20.14 -18.60
N ILE A 441 3.08 18.81 -18.59
CA ILE A 441 2.90 17.98 -17.40
C ILE A 441 3.93 18.37 -16.33
N SER A 442 5.21 18.53 -16.71
CA SER A 442 6.27 18.94 -15.79
C SER A 442 5.99 20.32 -15.18
N ALA A 443 5.49 21.27 -15.98
CA ALA A 443 5.09 22.59 -15.51
C ALA A 443 3.89 22.53 -14.55
N LEU A 444 2.88 21.69 -14.83
CA LEU A 444 1.74 21.46 -13.94
C LEU A 444 2.17 20.83 -12.62
N ILE A 445 3.02 19.82 -12.64
CA ILE A 445 3.57 19.18 -11.43
C ILE A 445 4.34 20.19 -10.60
N LYS A 446 5.21 21.00 -11.24
CA LYS A 446 5.97 22.04 -10.55
C LYS A 446 5.03 23.04 -9.88
N ARG A 447 4.00 23.51 -10.58
CA ARG A 447 2.97 24.41 -10.04
C ARG A 447 2.20 23.77 -8.88
N LEU A 448 1.88 22.48 -8.96
CA LEU A 448 1.18 21.74 -7.92
C LEU A 448 2.05 21.66 -6.67
N ARG A 449 3.34 21.32 -6.80
CA ARG A 449 4.30 21.34 -5.70
C ARG A 449 4.51 22.74 -5.12
N GLU A 450 4.61 23.76 -5.97
CA GLU A 450 4.66 25.16 -5.53
C GLU A 450 3.38 25.58 -4.81
N ALA A 451 2.23 25.05 -5.22
CA ALA A 451 0.94 25.30 -4.57
C ALA A 451 0.83 24.61 -3.20
N GLU A 452 1.35 23.39 -3.09
CA GLU A 452 1.40 22.62 -1.83
C GLU A 452 2.38 23.25 -0.83
N THR A 453 3.51 23.75 -1.32
CA THR A 453 4.56 24.38 -0.49
C THR A 453 4.33 25.86 -0.25
N ALA A 454 3.48 26.53 -1.04
CA ALA A 454 3.11 27.92 -0.83
C ALA A 454 2.39 28.05 0.51
N VAL A 455 3.14 28.52 1.50
CA VAL A 455 2.61 28.90 2.81
C VAL A 455 1.60 30.01 2.58
N ILE A 456 0.32 29.65 2.64
CA ILE A 456 -0.78 30.61 2.55
C ILE A 456 -0.61 31.54 3.76
N PRO A 457 -0.44 32.87 3.56
CA PRO A 457 -0.30 33.79 4.68
C PRO A 457 -1.55 33.69 5.54
N VAL A 458 -1.38 33.11 6.73
CA VAL A 458 -2.45 32.92 7.69
C VAL A 458 -2.92 34.29 8.16
N ASN A 459 -4.21 34.58 8.00
CA ASN A 459 -4.78 35.84 8.49
C ASN A 459 -4.98 35.76 10.01
N TRP A 460 -3.91 36.04 10.76
CA TRP A 460 -3.86 35.93 12.23
C TRP A 460 -4.95 36.75 12.93
N ASP A 461 -5.37 37.87 12.34
CA ASP A 461 -6.42 38.73 12.91
C ASP A 461 -7.80 38.08 12.89
N GLN A 462 -8.08 37.24 11.89
CA GLN A 462 -9.32 36.46 11.80
C GLN A 462 -9.29 35.25 12.74
N LEU A 463 -8.14 34.61 12.90
CA LEU A 463 -7.95 33.50 13.81
C LEU A 463 -8.03 33.90 15.29
N ASN A 464 -7.57 35.10 15.65
CA ASN A 464 -7.70 35.63 17.00
C ASN A 464 -9.15 35.84 17.45
N ASN A 465 -10.10 35.94 16.50
CA ASN A 465 -11.53 36.09 16.77
C ASN A 465 -12.32 34.80 16.50
N ALA A 466 -11.66 33.65 16.30
CA ALA A 466 -12.35 32.39 16.06
C ALA A 466 -13.11 31.93 17.33
N PRO A 467 -14.32 31.36 17.20
CA PRO A 467 -15.06 30.80 18.32
C PRO A 467 -14.25 29.70 19.02
N ALA A 468 -14.37 29.62 20.36
CA ALA A 468 -13.59 28.70 21.19
C ALA A 468 -13.74 27.22 20.78
N GLU A 469 -14.91 26.83 20.28
CA GLU A 469 -15.17 25.48 19.76
C GLU A 469 -14.27 25.13 18.57
N LEU A 470 -14.02 26.07 17.66
CA LEU A 470 -13.12 25.85 16.52
C LEU A 470 -11.66 25.78 16.97
N LEU A 471 -11.28 26.53 18.01
CA LEU A 471 -9.93 26.44 18.58
C LEU A 471 -9.70 25.07 19.24
N GLU A 472 -10.69 24.54 19.96
CA GLU A 472 -10.62 23.20 20.54
C GLU A 472 -10.52 22.13 19.45
N GLN A 473 -11.35 22.22 18.39
CA GLN A 473 -11.26 21.31 17.23
C GLN A 473 -9.93 21.42 16.49
N LEU A 474 -9.38 22.62 16.34
CA LEU A 474 -8.05 22.81 15.74
C LEU A 474 -6.95 22.22 16.62
N GLN A 475 -7.07 22.32 17.95
CA GLN A 475 -6.12 21.70 18.87
C GLN A 475 -6.19 20.18 18.84
N THR A 476 -7.39 19.59 18.77
CA THR A 476 -7.53 18.13 18.63
C THR A 476 -6.98 17.67 17.29
N LEU A 477 -7.33 18.34 16.19
CA LEU A 477 -6.79 18.01 14.86
C LEU A 477 -5.27 18.20 14.79
N HIS A 478 -4.73 19.22 15.44
CA HIS A 478 -3.29 19.43 15.52
C HIS A 478 -2.61 18.28 16.27
N HIS A 479 -3.15 17.87 17.42
CA HIS A 479 -2.63 16.74 18.18
C HIS A 479 -2.73 15.42 17.40
N ASP A 480 -3.84 15.18 16.72
CA ASP A 480 -4.05 14.01 15.87
C ASP A 480 -3.07 13.99 14.69
N LEU A 481 -2.81 15.14 14.07
CA LEU A 481 -1.83 15.28 13.00
C LEU A 481 -0.40 15.06 13.50
N GLU A 482 -0.01 15.63 14.65
CA GLU A 482 1.30 15.39 15.26
C GLU A 482 1.51 13.91 15.60
N HIS A 483 0.49 13.26 16.16
CA HIS A 483 0.53 11.83 16.45
C HIS A 483 0.64 11.00 15.15
N SER A 484 -0.14 11.34 14.12
CA SER A 484 -0.07 10.65 12.82
C SER A 484 1.29 10.83 12.13
N LEU A 485 1.88 12.02 12.23
CA LEU A 485 3.21 12.32 11.71
C LEU A 485 4.27 11.52 12.46
N GLY A 486 4.17 11.43 13.80
CA GLY A 486 5.06 10.59 14.60
C GLY A 486 4.98 9.10 14.23
N LEU A 487 3.78 8.57 13.95
CA LEU A 487 3.62 7.19 13.46
C LEU A 487 4.26 6.98 12.08
N ALA A 488 4.03 7.90 11.15
CA ALA A 488 4.61 7.84 9.80
C ALA A 488 6.15 7.93 9.82
N GLU A 489 6.73 8.76 10.69
CA GLU A 489 8.18 8.83 10.88
C GLU A 489 8.76 7.51 11.40
N VAL A 490 8.09 6.88 12.36
CA VAL A 490 8.48 5.55 12.87
C VAL A 490 8.40 4.50 11.76
N GLU A 491 7.34 4.48 10.96
CA GLU A 491 7.20 3.55 9.83
C GLU A 491 8.32 3.74 8.79
N ILE A 492 8.58 4.97 8.36
CA ILE A 492 9.69 5.30 7.44
C ILE A 492 11.04 4.86 8.04
N SER A 493 11.25 5.02 9.36
CA SER A 493 12.48 4.59 10.01
C SER A 493 12.66 3.06 9.98
N ILE A 494 11.56 2.31 10.15
CA ILE A 494 11.54 0.84 10.06
C ILE A 494 11.83 0.39 8.62
N GLU A 495 11.22 1.04 7.63
CA GLU A 495 11.48 0.75 6.22
C GLU A 495 12.93 1.04 5.82
N ARG A 496 13.49 2.20 6.23
CA ARG A 496 14.91 2.51 6.02
C ARG A 496 15.83 1.47 6.65
N ALA A 497 15.52 1.01 7.87
CA ALA A 497 16.28 -0.05 8.53
C ALA A 497 16.18 -1.39 7.78
N ARG A 498 14.99 -1.73 7.26
CA ARG A 498 14.78 -2.93 6.44
C ARG A 498 15.57 -2.85 5.13
N LEU A 499 15.48 -1.74 4.41
CA LEU A 499 16.22 -1.50 3.17
C LEU A 499 17.73 -1.55 3.38
N SER A 500 18.23 -0.96 4.47
CA SER A 500 19.65 -1.01 4.84
C SER A 500 20.12 -2.46 5.09
N ARG A 501 19.34 -3.28 5.78
CA ARG A 501 19.66 -4.71 5.98
C ARG A 501 19.66 -5.49 4.66
N THR A 502 18.67 -5.25 3.78
CA THR A 502 18.63 -5.92 2.46
C THR A 502 19.79 -5.48 1.57
N GLN A 503 20.14 -4.19 1.58
CA GLN A 503 21.29 -3.67 0.84
C GLN A 503 22.60 -4.29 1.35
N SER A 504 22.79 -4.39 2.67
CA SER A 504 23.95 -5.06 3.26
C SER A 504 24.02 -6.55 2.92
N MET A 505 22.87 -7.24 2.87
CA MET A 505 22.80 -8.65 2.47
C MET A 505 23.15 -8.84 0.99
N LEU A 506 22.69 -7.95 0.11
CA LEU A 506 23.04 -7.95 -1.32
C LEU A 506 24.54 -7.70 -1.51
N GLN A 507 25.09 -6.67 -0.86
CA GLN A 507 26.53 -6.39 -0.89
C GLN A 507 27.35 -7.60 -0.41
N SER A 508 26.94 -8.26 0.68
CA SER A 508 27.61 -9.47 1.16
C SER A 508 27.56 -10.62 0.15
N ARG A 509 26.43 -10.79 -0.55
CA ARG A 509 26.29 -11.79 -1.62
C ARG A 509 27.15 -11.44 -2.84
N GLU A 510 27.19 -10.18 -3.26
CA GLU A 510 28.05 -9.68 -4.33
C GLU A 510 29.53 -9.92 -4.00
N GLU A 511 29.97 -9.63 -2.78
CA GLU A 511 31.33 -9.95 -2.33
C GLU A 511 31.64 -11.45 -2.33
N GLN A 512 30.66 -12.29 -1.96
CA GLN A 512 30.81 -13.75 -2.03
C GLN A 512 30.91 -14.24 -3.47
N ILE A 513 30.11 -13.68 -4.38
CA ILE A 513 30.16 -13.97 -5.81
C ILE A 513 31.53 -13.56 -6.36
N ARG A 514 31.99 -12.33 -6.10
CA ARG A 514 33.33 -11.86 -6.49
C ARG A 514 34.45 -12.74 -5.96
N LYS A 515 34.36 -13.21 -4.71
CA LYS A 515 35.33 -14.17 -4.13
C LYS A 515 35.33 -15.50 -4.88
N LYS A 516 34.16 -16.03 -5.24
CA LYS A 516 34.02 -17.27 -6.00
C LYS A 516 34.49 -17.12 -7.45
N GLU A 517 34.18 -16.01 -8.10
CA GLU A 517 34.67 -15.68 -9.45
C GLU A 517 36.20 -15.63 -9.48
N LYS A 518 36.81 -14.94 -8.49
CA LYS A 518 38.27 -14.91 -8.32
C LYS A 518 38.87 -16.30 -8.07
N GLN A 519 38.19 -17.16 -7.31
CA GLN A 519 38.63 -18.55 -7.06
C GLN A 519 38.51 -19.44 -8.32
N LEU A 520 37.50 -19.20 -9.15
CA LEU A 520 37.27 -19.92 -10.40
C LEU A 520 38.15 -19.41 -11.56
N GLY A 521 38.93 -18.34 -11.35
CA GLY A 521 39.73 -17.72 -12.40
C GLY A 521 38.88 -16.98 -13.45
N LEU A 522 37.59 -16.80 -13.19
CA LEU A 522 36.65 -16.02 -14.00
C LEU A 522 36.78 -14.55 -13.58
N ASN A 523 37.94 -13.93 -13.85
CA ASN A 523 38.07 -12.48 -13.69
C ASN A 523 37.34 -11.78 -14.85
N LEU A 524 36.00 -11.77 -14.83
CA LEU A 524 35.18 -11.10 -15.84
C LEU A 524 35.26 -9.57 -15.75
N GLU A 525 35.65 -9.00 -14.61
CA GLU A 525 35.65 -7.54 -14.40
C GLU A 525 36.97 -6.83 -14.79
N ARG A 526 37.94 -7.49 -15.45
CA ARG A 526 39.26 -6.87 -15.76
C ARG A 526 39.88 -7.22 -17.11
N SER A 527 39.09 -7.36 -18.18
CA SER A 527 39.62 -7.73 -19.50
C SER A 527 39.66 -6.63 -20.56
N GLU A 528 39.32 -5.36 -20.27
CA GLU A 528 39.29 -4.35 -21.36
C GLU A 528 40.16 -3.10 -21.19
N GLN A 529 40.80 -2.83 -20.03
CA GLN A 529 41.55 -1.57 -19.90
C GLN A 529 42.74 -1.53 -18.93
N GLU A 530 43.32 -2.67 -18.57
CA GLU A 530 44.66 -2.66 -17.98
C GLU A 530 45.64 -3.23 -18.99
N GLU A 531 46.20 -2.34 -19.81
CA GLU A 531 47.45 -2.57 -20.50
C GLU A 531 48.43 -3.17 -19.48
N VAL A 532 48.79 -4.42 -19.71
CA VAL A 532 49.81 -5.15 -18.97
C VAL A 532 51.06 -4.25 -18.92
N PRO A 533 51.43 -3.71 -17.74
CA PRO A 533 52.74 -3.09 -17.58
C PRO A 533 53.75 -4.18 -17.85
N ALA A 534 54.57 -3.98 -18.90
CA ALA A 534 55.60 -4.91 -19.34
C ALA A 534 56.27 -5.60 -18.16
N GLU A 535 56.28 -6.93 -18.22
CA GLU A 535 56.83 -7.86 -17.24
C GLU A 535 58.07 -7.30 -16.56
N LYS A 536 57.93 -6.81 -15.32
CA LYS A 536 59.08 -6.70 -14.42
C LYS A 536 59.55 -8.14 -14.17
N PRO A 537 60.79 -8.50 -14.56
CA PRO A 537 61.29 -9.85 -14.37
C PRO A 537 61.19 -10.19 -12.89
N LEU A 538 60.43 -11.24 -12.59
CA LEU A 538 60.30 -11.78 -11.24
C LEU A 538 61.69 -11.98 -10.65
N ASN A 539 61.96 -11.29 -9.55
CA ASN A 539 63.18 -11.39 -8.77
C ASN A 539 63.44 -12.86 -8.40
N ASP A 540 64.59 -13.40 -8.84
CA ASP A 540 64.98 -14.81 -8.68
C ASP A 540 64.99 -15.30 -7.22
N ASP A 541 65.05 -14.38 -6.25
CA ASP A 541 64.98 -14.70 -4.83
C ASP A 541 63.61 -15.23 -4.40
N GLN A 542 62.51 -14.82 -5.06
CA GLN A 542 61.18 -15.38 -4.78
C GLN A 542 61.02 -16.79 -5.38
N LYS A 543 61.60 -17.04 -6.56
CA LYS A 543 61.61 -18.38 -7.18
C LYS A 543 62.40 -19.38 -6.33
N LYS A 544 63.53 -18.98 -5.75
CA LYS A 544 64.31 -19.84 -4.84
C LYS A 544 63.56 -20.15 -3.53
N ARG A 545 62.74 -19.22 -3.03
CA ARG A 545 61.96 -19.42 -1.81
C ARG A 545 60.81 -20.42 -1.99
N TRP A 546 60.23 -20.48 -3.19
CA TRP A 546 59.21 -21.47 -3.55
C TRP A 546 59.79 -22.87 -3.82
N LEU A 547 60.97 -22.94 -4.46
CA LEU A 547 61.66 -24.21 -4.68
C LEU A 547 62.20 -24.84 -3.38
N GLY A 548 62.49 -24.04 -2.36
CA GLY A 548 62.89 -24.54 -1.03
C GLY A 548 61.78 -25.20 -0.22
N PHE A 549 60.50 -25.05 -0.63
CA PHE A 549 59.36 -25.70 0.03
C PHE A 549 59.02 -27.07 -0.56
N LEU A 550 59.61 -27.42 -1.70
CA LEU A 550 59.33 -28.65 -2.46
C LEU A 550 60.41 -29.74 -2.30
N ASN A 551 61.40 -29.51 -1.43
CA ASN A 551 62.39 -30.51 -1.02
C ASN A 551 62.24 -30.90 0.45
#